data_AF-A0A438MW32-F1
#
_entry.id   AF-A0A438MW32-F1
#
_cell.length_a   1.000
_cell.length_b   1.000
_cell.length_c   1.000
_cell.angle_alpha   90.00
_cell.angle_beta   90.00
_cell.angle_gamma   90.00
#
_symmetry.space_group_name_H-M   'P 1'
#
loop_
_entity.id
_entity.type
_entity.pdbx_description
1 polymer ?
#
loop_
_entity_poly.entity_id
_entity_poly.type
_entity_poly.pdbx_seq_one_letter_code
_entity_poly.pdbx_strand_id
1 'polypeptide(L)'
;MSASVMGSLSLSDLFSSGDGSWKPVQAAQVLIFRSSPENKKTTIVDRVGPLEQTYALFTVSESTVPGTDIQLSRVMASDGFNLQQLIIGTAKYHNVSGDVDLSLHGQPLAMKQRMLSESYNFVVPSIGRLKWKQEGSTTLELVDGAGMRLARFKVGKRMEVLVPPSEYLLDVMVLSGMAAARQLKVGQVASGVGDFVGAISG
;
A
#
# COMPACT_ATOMS: atom_id res chain seq x y z
N MET A 1 -46.80 -8.90 -4.69
CA MET A 1 -45.89 -7.85 -4.20
C MET A 1 -44.77 -8.55 -3.44
N SER A 2 -43.59 -8.68 -4.05
CA SER A 2 -42.49 -9.51 -3.55
C SER A 2 -41.54 -8.68 -2.70
N ALA A 3 -41.34 -9.06 -1.45
CA ALA A 3 -40.37 -8.46 -0.55
C ALA A 3 -39.00 -9.11 -0.77
N SER A 4 -38.00 -8.31 -1.16
CA SER A 4 -36.61 -8.77 -1.22
C SER A 4 -36.04 -8.87 0.19
N VAL A 5 -35.65 -10.09 0.56
CA VAL A 5 -34.95 -10.41 1.81
C VAL A 5 -33.51 -9.93 1.68
N MET A 6 -33.13 -8.90 2.44
CA MET A 6 -31.72 -8.56 2.65
C MET A 6 -31.07 -9.65 3.51
N GLY A 7 -30.18 -10.43 2.92
CA GLY A 7 -29.33 -11.36 3.66
C GLY A 7 -28.34 -10.60 4.55
N SER A 8 -28.42 -10.81 5.86
CA SER A 8 -27.42 -10.35 6.80
C SER A 8 -26.15 -11.18 6.62
N LEU A 9 -25.06 -10.55 6.15
CA LEU A 9 -23.74 -11.18 6.16
C LEU A 9 -23.26 -11.25 7.61
N SER A 10 -23.12 -12.46 8.14
CA SER A 10 -22.62 -12.68 9.49
C SER A 10 -21.09 -12.48 9.52
N LEU A 11 -20.60 -11.75 10.51
CA LEU A 11 -19.16 -11.57 10.76
C LEU A 11 -18.44 -12.91 10.99
N SER A 12 -19.17 -13.97 11.39
CA SER A 12 -18.62 -15.32 11.57
C SER A 12 -18.19 -16.00 10.27
N ASP A 13 -18.75 -15.59 9.12
CA ASP A 13 -18.44 -16.20 7.81
C ASP A 13 -17.13 -15.66 7.20
N LEU A 14 -16.60 -14.55 7.74
CA LEU A 14 -15.32 -13.96 7.34
C LEU A 14 -14.11 -14.61 8.03
N PHE A 15 -14.31 -15.34 9.12
CA PHE A 15 -13.24 -15.92 9.93
C PHE A 15 -13.41 -17.44 10.09
N SER A 16 -13.64 -18.16 8.98
CA SER A 16 -13.58 -19.62 9.00
C SER A 16 -12.13 -20.08 8.98
N SER A 17 -11.59 -20.38 10.16
CA SER A 17 -10.32 -21.06 10.37
C SER A 17 -10.56 -22.56 10.29
N GLY A 18 -9.94 -23.27 9.33
CA GLY A 18 -9.90 -24.74 9.42
C GLY A 18 -9.83 -25.56 8.14
N ASP A 19 -9.18 -25.12 7.07
CA ASP A 19 -8.48 -26.04 6.17
C ASP A 19 -7.39 -25.25 5.44
N GLY A 20 -6.30 -25.89 5.01
CA GLY A 20 -5.24 -25.23 4.25
C GLY A 20 -5.66 -24.81 2.83
N SER A 21 -6.96 -24.70 2.56
CA SER A 21 -7.53 -24.29 1.28
C SER A 21 -7.94 -22.82 1.35
N TRP A 22 -7.27 -22.02 0.53
CA TRP A 22 -7.40 -20.57 0.51
C TRP A 22 -8.74 -20.17 -0.10
N LYS A 23 -9.69 -19.74 0.72
CA LYS A 23 -10.89 -19.05 0.22
C LYS A 23 -10.52 -17.58 -0.05
N PRO A 24 -10.84 -17.03 -1.23
CA PRO A 24 -10.59 -15.62 -1.52
C PRO A 24 -11.44 -14.77 -0.56
N VAL A 25 -10.79 -14.13 0.42
CA VAL A 25 -11.43 -13.10 1.23
C VAL A 25 -11.80 -11.96 0.28
N GLN A 26 -13.09 -11.61 0.23
CA GLN A 26 -13.57 -10.51 -0.59
C GLN A 26 -12.91 -9.22 -0.10
N ALA A 27 -12.20 -8.52 -0.98
CA ALA A 27 -11.54 -7.27 -0.63
C ALA A 27 -12.59 -6.22 -0.22
N ALA A 28 -12.40 -5.60 0.94
CA ALA A 28 -13.21 -4.46 1.39
C ALA A 28 -13.05 -3.25 0.46
N GLN A 29 -11.86 -3.11 -0.13
CA GLN A 29 -11.54 -2.05 -1.09
C GLN A 29 -10.40 -2.49 -2.01
N VAL A 30 -10.40 -1.98 -3.24
CA VAL A 30 -9.30 -2.16 -4.19
C VAL A 30 -8.73 -0.80 -4.59
N LEU A 31 -7.40 -0.72 -4.58
CA LEU A 31 -6.60 0.40 -5.07
C LEU A 31 -5.83 -0.02 -6.33
N ILE A 32 -5.84 0.81 -7.36
CA ILE A 32 -5.11 0.61 -8.61
C ILE A 32 -3.94 1.58 -8.66
N PHE A 33 -2.75 1.08 -9.00
CA PHE A 33 -1.53 1.86 -9.11
C PHE A 33 -1.19 1.99 -10.59
N ARG A 34 -1.10 3.22 -11.10
CA ARG A 34 -0.74 3.49 -12.49
C ARG A 34 0.22 4.67 -12.60
N SER A 35 1.07 4.66 -13.62
CA SER A 35 1.89 5.83 -13.93
C SER A 35 1.00 6.99 -14.38
N SER A 36 1.36 8.21 -13.97
CA SER A 36 0.71 9.42 -14.48
C SER A 36 1.01 9.57 -15.97
N PRO A 37 0.00 9.94 -16.79
CA PRO A 37 0.22 10.21 -18.21
C PRO A 37 1.09 11.46 -18.43
N GLU A 38 1.09 12.40 -17.49
CA GLU A 38 1.85 13.65 -17.56
C GLU A 38 3.28 13.49 -17.07
N ASN A 39 3.49 12.68 -16.02
CA ASN A 39 4.79 12.49 -15.41
C ASN A 39 5.01 11.01 -15.04
N LYS A 40 5.90 10.33 -15.80
CA LYS A 40 6.22 8.92 -15.57
C LYS A 40 6.81 8.62 -14.19
N LYS A 41 7.44 9.61 -13.54
CA LYS A 41 7.98 9.52 -12.17
C LYS A 41 6.90 9.61 -11.09
N THR A 42 5.65 9.87 -11.48
CA THR A 42 4.52 9.96 -10.57
C THR A 42 3.62 8.74 -10.77
N THR A 43 3.30 8.07 -9.67
CA THR A 43 2.29 7.01 -9.61
C THR A 43 1.01 7.59 -9.03
N ILE A 44 -0.10 7.42 -9.76
CA ILE A 44 -1.45 7.74 -9.28
C ILE A 44 -2.04 6.48 -8.66
N VAL A 45 -2.65 6.64 -7.49
CA VAL A 45 -3.35 5.57 -6.77
C VAL A 45 -4.84 5.87 -6.79
N ASP A 46 -5.59 5.08 -7.55
CA ASP A 46 -7.03 5.22 -7.67
C ASP A 46 -7.76 4.22 -6.79
N ARG A 47 -8.89 4.62 -6.20
CA ARG A 47 -9.86 3.70 -5.57
C ARG A 47 -10.87 3.21 -6.60
N VAL A 48 -11.16 1.91 -6.60
CA VAL A 48 -12.27 1.34 -7.36
C VAL A 48 -13.57 1.52 -6.58
N GLY A 49 -14.54 2.20 -7.17
CA GLY A 49 -15.88 2.41 -6.61
C GLY A 49 -16.89 1.33 -7.02
N PRO A 50 -18.14 1.41 -6.52
CA PRO A 50 -19.18 0.40 -6.71
C PRO A 50 -19.61 0.11 -8.16
N LEU A 51 -19.26 1.00 -9.10
CA LEU A 51 -19.61 0.91 -10.52
C LEU A 51 -18.37 0.83 -11.42
N GLU A 52 -17.28 0.26 -10.88
CA GLU A 52 -15.96 0.23 -11.54
C GLU A 52 -15.37 1.61 -11.86
N GLN A 53 -15.99 2.68 -11.37
CA GLN A 53 -15.48 4.04 -11.47
C GLN A 53 -14.23 4.17 -10.61
N THR A 54 -13.19 4.79 -11.15
CA THR A 54 -11.93 5.04 -10.44
C THR A 54 -11.82 6.50 -10.02
N TYR A 55 -11.39 6.73 -8.79
CA TYR A 55 -11.13 8.08 -8.27
C TYR A 55 -9.73 8.15 -7.70
N ALA A 56 -8.94 9.12 -8.16
CA ALA A 56 -7.59 9.36 -7.65
C ALA A 56 -7.66 9.74 -6.17
N LEU A 57 -7.06 8.92 -5.30
CA LEU A 57 -6.94 9.19 -3.88
C LEU A 57 -5.56 9.74 -3.52
N PHE A 58 -4.52 9.18 -4.14
CA PHE A 58 -3.15 9.53 -3.82
C PHE A 58 -2.30 9.71 -5.06
N THR A 59 -1.21 10.43 -4.87
CA THR A 59 -0.07 10.49 -5.78
C THR A 59 1.19 10.12 -5.01
N VAL A 60 2.08 9.37 -5.66
CA VAL A 60 3.40 9.02 -5.14
C VAL A 60 4.42 9.48 -6.15
N SER A 61 5.38 10.29 -5.74
CA SER A 61 6.43 10.81 -6.63
C SER A 61 7.78 10.80 -5.92
N GLU A 62 8.84 11.08 -6.67
CA GLU A 62 10.08 11.57 -6.08
C GLU A 62 9.79 12.73 -5.11
N SER A 63 10.49 12.73 -3.99
CA SER A 63 10.28 13.74 -2.96
C SER A 63 10.91 15.07 -3.34
N THR A 64 10.17 16.15 -3.09
CA THR A 64 10.69 17.52 -3.12
C THR A 64 11.27 17.95 -1.77
N VAL A 65 11.06 17.14 -0.72
CA VAL A 65 11.52 17.41 0.64
C VAL A 65 12.99 16.96 0.79
N PRO A 66 13.91 17.85 1.19
CA PRO A 66 15.32 17.50 1.33
C PRO A 66 15.55 16.28 2.23
N GLY A 67 16.39 15.35 1.76
CA GLY A 67 16.78 14.16 2.53
C GLY A 67 15.74 13.03 2.57
N THR A 68 14.73 13.08 1.71
CA THR A 68 13.75 12.00 1.51
C THR A 68 13.70 11.60 0.04
N ASP A 69 13.32 10.36 -0.26
CA ASP A 69 13.39 9.81 -1.61
C ASP A 69 12.04 9.81 -2.32
N ILE A 70 10.97 9.51 -1.59
CA ILE A 70 9.59 9.58 -2.12
C ILE A 70 8.68 10.37 -1.20
N GLN A 71 7.66 10.98 -1.79
CA GLN A 71 6.56 11.61 -1.08
C GLN A 71 5.22 10.99 -1.50
N LEU A 72 4.31 10.88 -0.54
CA LEU A 72 2.91 10.51 -0.73
C LEU A 72 2.07 11.76 -0.50
N SER A 73 1.24 12.10 -1.49
CA SER A 73 0.30 13.22 -1.40
C SER A 73 -1.12 12.73 -1.58
N ARG A 74 -2.03 13.22 -0.74
CA ARG A 74 -3.47 13.00 -0.86
C ARG A 74 -4.06 13.97 -1.87
N VAL A 75 -4.86 13.45 -2.79
CA VAL A 75 -5.59 14.26 -3.78
C VAL A 75 -6.90 14.70 -3.15
N MET A 76 -7.11 16.01 -3.08
CA MET A 76 -8.32 16.61 -2.55
C MET A 76 -8.97 17.50 -3.61
N ALA A 77 -10.30 17.49 -3.68
CA ALA A 77 -11.03 18.49 -4.43
C ALA A 77 -10.88 19.83 -3.71
N SER A 78 -10.33 20.83 -4.38
CA SER A 78 -10.43 22.22 -3.93
C SER A 78 -11.75 22.81 -4.42
N ASP A 79 -12.16 23.92 -3.81
CA ASP A 79 -13.26 24.73 -4.32
C ASP A 79 -12.87 25.26 -5.72
N GLY A 80 -13.71 24.99 -6.72
CA GLY A 80 -13.38 25.17 -8.14
C GLY A 80 -12.53 24.01 -8.69
N PHE A 81 -12.55 23.77 -10.00
CA PHE A 81 -11.99 22.60 -10.71
C PHE A 81 -10.49 22.27 -10.50
N ASN A 82 -9.82 22.87 -9.52
CA ASN A 82 -8.44 22.60 -9.16
C ASN A 82 -8.35 21.41 -8.20
N LEU A 83 -7.50 20.44 -8.51
CA LEU A 83 -7.13 19.39 -7.56
C LEU A 83 -5.96 19.89 -6.72
N GLN A 84 -6.14 19.91 -5.39
CA GLN A 84 -5.04 20.18 -4.47
C GLN A 84 -4.38 18.87 -4.03
N GLN A 85 -3.05 18.90 -3.94
CA GLN A 85 -2.27 17.78 -3.41
C GLN A 85 -1.67 18.20 -2.08
N LEU A 86 -2.00 17.46 -1.03
CA LEU A 86 -1.43 17.65 0.30
C LEU A 86 -0.43 16.54 0.57
N ILE A 87 0.85 16.89 0.80
CA ILE A 87 1.86 15.91 1.21
C ILE A 87 1.48 15.40 2.60
N ILE A 88 1.19 14.09 2.68
CA ILE A 88 0.80 13.42 3.92
C ILE A 88 1.89 12.46 4.41
N GLY A 89 2.88 12.13 3.60
CA GLY A 89 4.00 11.33 4.07
C GLY A 89 5.20 11.31 3.15
N THR A 90 6.31 10.81 3.67
CA THR A 90 7.59 10.66 2.97
C THR A 90 8.25 9.34 3.34
N ALA A 91 9.12 8.83 2.48
CA ALA A 91 10.01 7.73 2.83
C ALA A 91 11.46 8.05 2.43
N LYS A 92 12.38 7.58 3.27
CA LYS A 92 13.82 7.65 3.07
C LYS A 92 14.41 6.25 3.16
N TYR A 93 15.14 5.81 2.14
CA TYR A 93 15.71 4.47 2.04
C TYR A 93 17.16 4.47 2.49
N HIS A 94 17.53 3.46 3.28
CA HIS A 94 18.91 3.23 3.69
C HIS A 94 19.48 2.05 2.91
N ASN A 95 20.25 2.34 1.86
CA ASN A 95 20.76 1.32 0.93
C ASN A 95 21.57 0.21 1.60
N VAL A 96 22.27 0.51 2.70
CA VAL A 96 23.16 -0.45 3.38
C VAL A 96 22.39 -1.38 4.31
N SER A 97 21.44 -0.86 5.10
CA SER A 97 20.67 -1.69 6.05
C SER A 97 19.42 -2.29 5.43
N GLY A 98 18.93 -1.73 4.32
CA GLY A 98 17.62 -2.08 3.76
C GLY A 98 16.44 -1.48 4.53
N ASP A 99 16.72 -0.78 5.63
CA ASP A 99 15.70 -0.09 6.42
C ASP A 99 15.15 1.11 5.67
N VAL A 100 13.94 1.52 6.06
CA VAL A 100 13.26 2.68 5.50
C VAL A 100 12.70 3.51 6.63
N ASP A 101 13.06 4.79 6.68
CA ASP A 101 12.42 5.76 7.56
C ASP A 101 11.21 6.33 6.84
N LEU A 102 10.02 6.09 7.41
CA LEU A 102 8.79 6.69 6.94
C LEU A 102 8.45 7.88 7.85
N SER A 103 7.80 8.89 7.28
CA SER A 103 7.11 9.92 8.05
C SER A 103 5.69 10.01 7.50
N LEU A 104 4.69 9.92 8.36
CA LEU A 104 3.29 10.01 7.95
C LEU A 104 2.56 10.97 8.89
N HIS A 105 1.95 12.02 8.33
CA HIS A 105 1.32 13.11 9.07
C HIS A 105 2.27 13.72 10.13
N GLY A 106 3.55 13.83 9.77
CA GLY A 106 4.62 14.31 10.67
C GLY A 106 5.09 13.30 11.73
N GLN A 107 4.51 12.10 11.78
CA GLN A 107 4.91 11.04 12.72
C GLN A 107 5.96 10.12 12.10
N PRO A 108 7.14 9.98 12.72
CA PRO A 108 8.17 9.08 12.22
C PRO A 108 7.79 7.61 12.50
N LEU A 109 7.98 6.74 11.49
CA LEU A 109 7.80 5.29 11.58
C LEU A 109 9.03 4.61 10.98
N ALA A 110 9.77 3.85 11.80
CA ALA A 110 10.92 3.09 11.31
C ALA A 110 10.47 1.73 10.78
N MET A 111 10.72 1.47 9.50
CA MET A 111 10.44 0.19 8.85
C MET A 111 11.73 -0.59 8.64
N LYS A 112 11.84 -1.73 9.33
CA LYS A 112 13.05 -2.53 9.37
C LYS A 112 12.98 -3.75 8.46
N GLN A 113 13.98 -3.93 7.61
CA GLN A 113 14.09 -5.12 6.79
C GLN A 113 14.63 -6.30 7.63
N ARG A 114 14.00 -7.46 7.49
CA ARG A 114 14.48 -8.72 8.04
C ARG A 114 15.02 -9.57 6.92
N MET A 115 16.32 -9.45 6.66
CA MET A 115 17.05 -10.09 5.54
C MET A 115 16.69 -11.56 5.32
N LEU A 116 16.64 -12.37 6.38
CA LEU A 116 16.36 -13.81 6.29
C LEU A 116 14.93 -14.19 5.90
N SER A 117 13.98 -13.25 6.00
CA SER A 117 12.54 -13.52 5.83
C SER A 117 11.87 -12.63 4.80
N GLU A 118 12.66 -11.84 4.06
CA GLU A 118 12.19 -10.88 3.05
C GLU A 118 10.97 -10.07 3.52
N SER A 119 11.02 -9.63 4.77
CA SER A 119 9.89 -8.97 5.43
C SER A 119 10.28 -7.64 6.02
N TYR A 120 9.32 -6.72 6.01
CA TYR A 120 9.50 -5.35 6.47
C TYR A 120 8.58 -5.12 7.67
N ASN A 121 9.16 -4.84 8.83
CA ASN A 121 8.43 -4.76 10.09
C ASN A 121 8.46 -3.33 10.60
N PHE A 122 7.34 -2.83 11.10
CA PHE A 122 7.23 -1.48 11.63
C PHE A 122 6.16 -1.44 12.72
N VAL A 123 6.17 -0.37 13.51
CA VAL A 123 5.20 -0.15 14.58
C VAL A 123 4.53 1.19 14.32
N VAL A 124 3.20 1.19 14.35
CA VAL A 124 2.39 2.39 14.23
C VAL A 124 1.74 2.65 15.59
N PRO A 125 1.91 3.84 16.21
CA PRO A 125 1.48 4.06 17.59
C PRO A 125 0.01 3.72 17.89
N SER A 126 -0.90 4.01 16.96
CA SER A 126 -2.35 3.79 17.13
C SER A 126 -2.86 2.41 16.68
N ILE A 127 -2.07 1.66 15.89
CA ILE A 127 -2.49 0.40 15.27
C ILE A 127 -1.71 -0.79 15.84
N GLY A 128 -0.45 -0.58 16.24
CA GLY A 128 0.44 -1.61 16.75
C GLY A 128 1.46 -2.10 15.73
N ARG A 129 1.88 -3.36 15.86
CA ARG A 129 2.91 -3.98 15.02
C ARG A 129 2.32 -4.38 13.68
N LEU A 130 3.00 -4.00 12.61
CA LEU A 130 2.64 -4.32 11.24
C LEU A 130 3.85 -4.92 10.52
N LYS A 131 3.56 -5.80 9.54
CA LYS A 131 4.59 -6.51 8.79
C LYS A 131 4.15 -6.74 7.35
N TRP A 132 4.95 -6.25 6.39
CA TRP A 132 4.88 -6.71 5.01
C TRP A 132 5.68 -8.00 4.86
N LYS A 133 5.05 -9.05 4.34
CA LYS A 133 5.67 -10.33 3.98
C LYS A 133 5.63 -10.50 2.48
N GLN A 134 6.70 -11.01 1.89
CA GLN A 134 6.68 -11.41 0.50
C GLN A 134 5.93 -12.73 0.30
N GLU A 135 5.03 -12.75 -0.68
CA GLU A 135 4.29 -13.93 -1.13
C GLU A 135 4.57 -14.13 -2.63
N GLY A 136 5.44 -15.09 -2.97
CA GLY A 136 5.93 -15.24 -4.34
C GLY A 136 6.85 -14.09 -4.77
N SER A 137 6.94 -13.82 -6.08
CA SER A 137 7.93 -12.87 -6.61
C SER A 137 7.45 -11.41 -6.66
N THR A 138 6.15 -11.15 -6.72
CA THR A 138 5.62 -9.79 -6.97
C THR A 138 4.45 -9.41 -6.06
N THR A 139 4.18 -10.21 -5.02
CA THR A 139 3.09 -9.95 -4.09
C THR A 139 3.65 -9.72 -2.69
N LEU A 140 3.10 -8.74 -2.01
CA LEU A 140 3.35 -8.45 -0.60
C LEU A 140 2.04 -8.58 0.18
N GLU A 141 2.06 -9.17 1.36
CA GLU A 141 0.94 -9.21 2.29
C GLU A 141 1.25 -8.38 3.53
N LEU A 142 0.34 -7.48 3.91
CA LEU A 142 0.40 -6.77 5.18
C LEU A 142 -0.35 -7.57 6.23
N VAL A 143 0.34 -7.89 7.31
CA VAL A 143 -0.24 -8.53 8.49
C VAL A 143 -0.02 -7.70 9.74
N ASP A 144 -0.93 -7.81 10.70
CA ASP A 144 -0.77 -7.22 12.03
C ASP A 144 0.00 -8.14 12.99
N GLY A 145 0.13 -7.69 14.25
CA GLY A 145 0.79 -8.44 15.32
C GLY A 145 0.08 -9.73 15.73
N ALA A 146 -1.21 -9.88 15.42
CA ALA A 146 -1.98 -11.10 15.64
C ALA A 146 -1.93 -12.06 14.43
N GLY A 147 -1.34 -11.62 13.31
CA GLY A 147 -1.28 -12.39 12.07
C GLY A 147 -2.50 -12.20 11.18
N MET A 148 -3.42 -11.28 11.52
CA MET A 148 -4.55 -10.92 10.66
C MET A 148 -4.04 -10.20 9.41
N ARG A 149 -4.54 -10.60 8.25
CA ARG A 149 -4.18 -9.97 6.97
C ARG A 149 -5.01 -8.71 6.78
N LEU A 150 -4.33 -7.61 6.54
CA LEU A 150 -4.96 -6.31 6.37
C LEU A 150 -5.01 -5.88 4.90
N ALA A 151 -3.97 -6.21 4.13
CA ALA A 151 -3.90 -5.88 2.72
C ALA A 151 -3.01 -6.86 1.94
N ARG A 152 -3.23 -6.93 0.63
CA ARG A 152 -2.39 -7.66 -0.33
C ARG A 152 -2.02 -6.72 -1.47
N PHE A 153 -0.73 -6.55 -1.74
CA PHE A 153 -0.21 -5.66 -2.76
C PHE A 153 0.50 -6.44 -3.86
N LYS A 154 -0.09 -6.45 -5.05
CA LYS A 154 0.58 -6.90 -6.28
C LYS A 154 1.37 -5.73 -6.85
N VAL A 155 2.69 -5.80 -6.71
CA VAL A 155 3.61 -4.70 -6.99
C VAL A 155 3.41 -4.13 -8.39
N GLY A 156 3.23 -2.81 -8.48
CA GLY A 156 3.02 -2.09 -9.74
C GLY A 156 1.66 -2.31 -10.41
N LYS A 157 0.71 -2.95 -9.73
CA LYS A 157 -0.63 -3.23 -10.29
C LYS A 157 -1.75 -2.75 -9.36
N ARG A 158 -1.99 -3.47 -8.27
CA ARG A 158 -3.13 -3.20 -7.38
C ARG A 158 -2.87 -3.63 -5.95
N MET A 159 -3.47 -2.91 -5.02
CA MET A 159 -3.56 -3.28 -3.62
C MET A 159 -5.01 -3.61 -3.26
N GLU A 160 -5.22 -4.76 -2.65
CA GLU A 160 -6.49 -5.20 -2.11
C GLU A 160 -6.45 -4.99 -0.60
N VAL A 161 -7.36 -4.15 -0.10
CA VAL A 161 -7.54 -3.94 1.33
C VAL A 161 -8.58 -4.96 1.80
N LEU A 162 -8.21 -5.78 2.78
CA LEU A 162 -8.99 -6.94 3.23
C LEU A 162 -9.87 -6.64 4.44
N VAL A 163 -9.63 -5.51 5.11
CA VAL A 163 -10.41 -5.01 6.24
C VAL A 163 -10.92 -3.61 5.94
N PRO A 164 -12.08 -3.17 6.46
CA PRO A 164 -12.51 -1.78 6.32
C PRO A 164 -11.48 -0.82 6.91
N PRO A 165 -10.77 -0.01 6.10
CA PRO A 165 -9.68 0.80 6.61
C PRO A 165 -10.22 2.12 7.18
N SER A 166 -9.64 2.58 8.28
CA SER A 166 -9.69 4.01 8.59
C SER A 166 -8.83 4.78 7.59
N GLU A 167 -9.09 6.08 7.43
CA GLU A 167 -8.30 6.95 6.54
C GLU A 167 -6.80 6.88 6.86
N TYR A 168 -6.44 6.91 8.15
CA TYR A 168 -5.06 6.82 8.59
C TYR A 168 -4.44 5.43 8.31
N LEU A 169 -5.20 4.34 8.51
CA LEU A 169 -4.70 3.00 8.18
C LEU A 169 -4.46 2.86 6.67
N LEU A 170 -5.33 3.43 5.84
CA LEU A 170 -5.16 3.44 4.39
C LEU A 170 -3.88 4.18 3.99
N ASP A 171 -3.62 5.34 4.57
CA ASP A 171 -2.38 6.11 4.34
C ASP A 171 -1.13 5.30 4.71
N VAL A 172 -1.16 4.64 5.88
CA VAL A 172 -0.10 3.75 6.33
C VAL A 172 0.11 2.62 5.32
N MET A 173 -0.96 1.95 4.89
CA MET A 173 -0.91 0.84 3.93
C MET A 173 -0.28 1.28 2.61
N VAL A 174 -0.71 2.41 2.06
CA VAL A 174 -0.20 2.92 0.78
C VAL A 174 1.27 3.32 0.89
N LEU A 175 1.64 4.13 1.89
CA LEU A 175 3.02 4.60 2.05
C LEU A 175 3.98 3.43 2.32
N SER A 176 3.67 2.59 3.31
CA SER A 176 4.53 1.47 3.68
C SER A 176 4.57 0.38 2.60
N GLY A 177 3.45 0.13 1.92
CA GLY A 177 3.38 -0.83 0.82
C GLY A 177 4.23 -0.39 -0.38
N MET A 178 4.19 0.90 -0.74
CA MET A 178 5.06 1.47 -1.77
C MET A 178 6.53 1.42 -1.38
N ALA A 179 6.84 1.70 -0.11
CA ALA A 179 8.18 1.60 0.42
C ALA A 179 8.73 0.16 0.34
N ALA A 180 7.97 -0.82 0.82
CA ALA A 180 8.34 -2.23 0.76
C ALA A 180 8.46 -2.73 -0.69
N ALA A 181 7.55 -2.32 -1.57
CA ALA A 181 7.58 -2.68 -2.99
C ALA A 181 8.82 -2.16 -3.72
N ARG A 182 9.31 -0.96 -3.37
CA ARG A 182 10.56 -0.43 -3.93
C ARG A 182 11.76 -1.26 -3.49
N GLN A 183 11.87 -1.59 -2.19
CA GLN A 183 12.97 -2.40 -1.67
C GLN A 183 12.98 -3.81 -2.28
N LEU A 184 11.80 -4.41 -2.47
CA LEU A 184 11.69 -5.71 -3.15
C LEU A 184 12.28 -5.67 -4.57
N LYS A 185 11.98 -4.62 -5.34
CA LYS A 185 12.52 -4.44 -6.69
C LYS A 185 14.03 -4.24 -6.69
N VAL A 186 14.58 -3.46 -5.75
CA VAL A 186 16.04 -3.24 -5.65
C VAL A 186 16.77 -4.56 -5.39
N GLY A 187 16.23 -5.39 -4.48
CA GLY A 187 16.76 -6.75 -4.24
C GLY A 187 16.72 -7.63 -5.50
N GLN A 188 15.64 -7.55 -6.28
CA GLN A 188 15.50 -8.32 -7.52
C GLN A 188 16.43 -7.88 -8.65
N VAL A 189 16.65 -6.56 -8.82
CA VAL A 189 17.60 -6.03 -9.81
C VAL A 189 19.04 -6.39 -9.43
N ALA A 190 19.39 -6.34 -8.14
CA ALA A 190 20.68 -6.82 -7.65
C ALA A 190 20.89 -8.34 -7.88
N SER A 191 19.80 -9.10 -8.00
CA SER A 191 19.83 -10.54 -8.30
C SER A 191 19.75 -10.90 -9.79
N GLY A 192 19.79 -9.92 -10.72
CA GLY A 192 19.94 -10.18 -12.16
C GLY A 192 18.64 -10.46 -12.95
N VAL A 193 17.46 -10.11 -12.42
CA VAL A 193 16.19 -10.19 -13.18
C VAL A 193 15.89 -8.83 -13.84
N GLY A 194 15.77 -8.86 -15.17
CA GLY A 194 15.85 -7.71 -16.08
C GLY A 194 14.88 -6.55 -15.91
N ASP A 195 15.31 -5.44 -16.50
CA ASP A 195 14.86 -4.05 -16.43
C ASP A 195 13.35 -3.78 -16.53
N PHE A 196 12.85 -2.97 -15.58
CA PHE A 196 11.60 -2.19 -15.70
C PHE A 196 11.72 -0.83 -14.96
N VAL A 197 12.88 -0.16 -15.14
CA VAL A 197 13.37 1.07 -14.45
C VAL A 197 12.64 2.35 -14.92
N GLY A 198 11.35 2.30 -15.26
CA GLY A 198 10.68 3.42 -15.95
C GLY A 198 10.02 4.48 -15.08
N ALA A 199 9.62 4.18 -13.84
CA ALA A 199 8.59 5.00 -13.17
C ALA A 199 8.83 5.35 -11.69
N ILE A 200 9.87 4.81 -11.03
CA ILE A 200 10.17 5.12 -9.61
C ILE A 200 11.69 5.28 -9.38
N SER A 201 12.43 5.45 -10.47
CA SER A 201 13.90 5.45 -10.52
C SER A 201 14.44 6.47 -11.51
N GLY A 202 13.59 7.42 -11.92
CA GLY A 202 14.08 8.60 -12.60
C GLY A 202 14.73 9.56 -11.61
#